data_AF-A0A6S7HLD3-F1
#
_entry.id   AF-A0A6S7HLD3-F1
#
_cell.length_a   1.000
_cell.length_b   1.000
_cell.length_c   1.000
_cell.angle_alpha   90.00
_cell.angle_beta   90.00
_cell.angle_gamma   90.00
#
_symmetry.space_group_name_H-M   'P 1'
#
loop_
_entity.id
_entity.type
_entity.pdbx_description
1 polymer ?
#
loop_
_entity_poly.entity_id
_entity_poly.type
_entity_poly.pdbx_seq_one_letter_code
_entity_poly.pdbx_strand_id
1 'polypeptide(L)'
;MDVECRWPGSVHDAKVFANSSINQKLVSGQIPMIQLSVFPGSEKIPNYVIGDPAYPLTPFCMKEYATCASNEEVIFNTLLRAARNPIECAFGRLKARWSVLTKKVDLKIESIPVVVYACCVLHNYCEINKSYVDEDLLKCQMDLYKKNEDQNRHLVDPVYSGDRSEGGVVRKTITNYIRDNLPDHLVL
;
A
#
# COMPACT_ATOMS: atom_id res chain seq x y z
N MET A 1 10.56 -12.39 7.26
CA MET A 1 9.91 -11.07 7.04
C MET A 1 10.63 -10.41 5.88
N ASP A 2 9.91 -9.76 4.98
CA ASP A 2 10.47 -9.08 3.80
C ASP A 2 10.34 -7.57 4.02
N VAL A 3 11.46 -6.84 3.97
CA VAL A 3 11.51 -5.38 4.24
C VAL A 3 12.50 -4.73 3.28
N GLU A 4 12.00 -3.85 2.42
CA GLU A 4 12.82 -3.06 1.50
C GLU A 4 13.18 -1.72 2.15
N CYS A 5 14.41 -1.60 2.66
CA CYS A 5 14.87 -0.43 3.44
C CYS A 5 16.22 0.12 2.98
N ARG A 6 16.64 -0.20 1.75
CA ARG A 6 17.93 0.21 1.17
C ARG A 6 17.85 1.43 0.27
N TRP A 7 16.71 2.11 0.26
CA TRP A 7 16.44 3.27 -0.59
C TRP A 7 16.39 4.56 0.22
N PRO A 8 17.01 5.65 -0.26
CA PRO A 8 16.81 6.98 0.32
C PRO A 8 15.33 7.38 0.27
N GLY A 9 14.86 8.13 1.27
CA GLY A 9 13.46 8.58 1.34
C GLY A 9 13.03 9.56 0.24
N SER A 10 13.96 10.04 -0.59
CA SER A 10 13.67 10.86 -1.77
C SER A 10 13.35 10.05 -3.03
N VAL A 11 13.49 8.72 -2.98
CA VAL A 11 13.21 7.85 -4.12
C VAL A 11 11.70 7.59 -4.20
N HIS A 12 11.12 7.74 -5.39
CA HIS A 12 9.71 7.45 -5.62
C HIS A 12 9.34 6.00 -5.27
N ASP A 13 8.21 5.82 -4.60
CA ASP A 13 7.71 4.51 -4.18
C ASP A 13 7.53 3.53 -5.34
N ALA A 14 7.06 4.02 -6.49
CA ALA A 14 6.95 3.23 -7.72
C ALA A 14 8.29 2.62 -8.17
N LYS A 15 9.38 3.38 -8.03
CA LYS A 15 10.74 2.93 -8.36
C LYS A 15 11.24 1.91 -7.34
N VAL A 16 11.00 2.14 -6.04
CA VAL A 16 11.32 1.17 -4.99
C VAL A 16 10.58 -0.14 -5.26
N PHE A 17 9.28 -0.08 -5.54
CA PHE A 17 8.47 -1.25 -5.88
C PHE A 17 8.97 -1.97 -7.11
N ALA A 18 9.23 -1.26 -8.21
CA ALA A 18 9.72 -1.87 -9.46
C ALA A 18 10.99 -2.70 -9.25
N ASN A 19 11.88 -2.26 -8.34
CA ASN A 19 13.15 -2.90 -8.03
C ASN A 19 13.09 -3.86 -6.82
N SER A 20 11.95 -3.96 -6.14
CA SER A 20 11.79 -4.76 -4.93
C SER A 20 11.78 -6.27 -5.21
N SER A 21 12.20 -7.05 -4.20
CA SER A 21 12.14 -8.52 -4.28
C SER A 21 10.72 -9.05 -4.47
N ILE A 22 9.71 -8.37 -3.88
CA ILE A 22 8.31 -8.76 -3.99
C ILE A 22 7.80 -8.60 -5.42
N ASN A 23 8.11 -7.49 -6.09
CA ASN A 23 7.70 -7.27 -7.48
C ASN A 23 8.37 -8.30 -8.42
N GLN A 24 9.66 -8.59 -8.22
CA GLN A 24 10.35 -9.63 -8.98
C GLN A 24 9.67 -10.99 -8.84
N LYS A 25 9.27 -11.37 -7.61
CA LYS A 25 8.56 -12.64 -7.35
C LYS A 25 7.15 -12.67 -7.95
N LEU A 26 6.44 -11.54 -7.94
CA LEU A 26 5.12 -11.41 -8.57
C LEU A 26 5.23 -11.56 -10.09
N VAL A 27 6.17 -10.85 -10.72
CA VAL A 27 6.38 -10.88 -12.18
C VAL A 27 6.88 -12.24 -12.65
N SER A 28 7.77 -12.89 -11.90
CA SER A 28 8.31 -14.21 -12.26
C SER A 28 7.39 -15.38 -11.91
N GLY A 29 6.26 -15.13 -11.24
CA GLY A 29 5.32 -16.18 -10.80
C GLY A 29 5.85 -17.05 -9.65
N GLN A 30 6.89 -16.62 -8.94
CA GLN A 30 7.40 -17.31 -7.75
C GLN A 30 6.42 -17.22 -6.56
N ILE A 31 5.60 -16.16 -6.52
CA ILE A 31 4.43 -16.11 -5.64
C ILE A 31 3.27 -16.78 -6.40
N PRO A 32 2.70 -17.87 -5.88
CA PRO A 32 1.59 -18.54 -6.53
C PRO A 32 0.44 -17.57 -6.76
N MET A 33 -0.02 -17.49 -8.01
CA MET A 33 -1.21 -16.72 -8.35
C MET A 33 -2.46 -17.51 -7.96
N ILE A 34 -3.09 -17.10 -6.87
CA ILE A 34 -4.42 -17.56 -6.50
C ILE A 34 -5.40 -16.80 -7.38
N GLN A 35 -6.18 -17.52 -8.17
CA GLN A 35 -7.17 -16.94 -9.07
C GLN A 35 -8.58 -17.21 -8.54
N LEU A 36 -9.29 -16.16 -8.17
CA LEU A 36 -10.64 -16.23 -7.63
C LEU A 36 -11.66 -15.76 -8.67
N SER A 37 -12.70 -16.56 -8.90
CA SER A 37 -13.89 -16.12 -9.63
C SER A 37 -14.81 -15.43 -8.63
N VAL A 38 -15.06 -14.13 -8.83
CA VAL A 38 -15.95 -13.36 -7.95
C VAL A 38 -17.43 -13.63 -8.23
N PHE A 39 -17.78 -13.98 -9.47
CA PHE A 39 -19.14 -14.41 -9.85
C PHE A 39 -19.10 -15.31 -11.10
N PRO A 40 -20.19 -16.06 -11.42
CA PRO A 40 -20.23 -16.91 -12.60
C PRO A 40 -20.00 -16.12 -13.89
N GLY A 41 -19.02 -16.55 -14.70
CA GLY A 41 -18.67 -15.89 -15.95
C GLY A 41 -17.79 -14.64 -15.80
N SER A 42 -17.38 -14.27 -14.58
CA SER A 42 -16.41 -13.19 -14.39
C SER A 42 -15.01 -13.63 -14.84
N GLU A 43 -14.18 -12.65 -15.21
CA GLU A 43 -12.75 -12.90 -15.26
C GLU A 43 -12.23 -13.27 -13.87
N LYS A 44 -11.20 -14.11 -13.83
CA LYS A 44 -10.57 -14.52 -12.58
C LYS A 44 -9.65 -13.40 -12.09
N ILE A 45 -9.78 -13.07 -10.81
CA ILE A 45 -8.98 -12.05 -10.15
C ILE A 45 -7.77 -12.73 -9.50
N PRO A 46 -6.52 -12.35 -9.83
CA PRO A 46 -5.34 -12.83 -9.13
C PRO A 46 -5.22 -12.19 -7.74
N ASN A 47 -4.42 -12.75 -6.85
CA ASN A 47 -3.96 -12.01 -5.67
C ASN A 47 -3.09 -10.81 -6.09
N TYR A 48 -3.33 -9.66 -5.47
CA TYR A 48 -2.62 -8.42 -5.74
C TYR A 48 -2.26 -7.70 -4.44
N VAL A 49 -1.24 -6.84 -4.49
CA VAL A 49 -0.94 -5.87 -3.43
C VAL A 49 -1.75 -4.60 -3.65
N ILE A 50 -2.06 -3.89 -2.57
CA ILE A 50 -2.72 -2.58 -2.63
C ILE A 50 -1.64 -1.50 -2.61
N GLY A 51 -1.60 -0.68 -3.66
CA GLY A 51 -0.70 0.45 -3.79
C GLY A 51 -1.44 1.78 -3.59
N ASP A 52 -0.70 2.82 -3.26
CA ASP A 52 -1.19 4.19 -3.37
C ASP A 52 -1.21 4.65 -4.85
N PRO A 53 -1.74 5.85 -5.16
CA PRO A 53 -1.83 6.34 -6.54
C PRO A 53 -0.50 6.47 -7.29
N ALA A 54 0.65 6.53 -6.59
CA ALA A 54 1.96 6.64 -7.21
C ALA A 54 2.44 5.29 -7.80
N TYR A 55 1.92 4.15 -7.35
CA TYR A 55 2.29 2.83 -7.88
C TYR A 55 1.75 2.62 -9.32
N PRO A 56 2.33 1.71 -10.11
CA PRO A 56 1.74 1.31 -11.39
C PRO A 56 0.52 0.41 -11.19
N LEU A 57 -0.54 0.60 -12.00
CA LEU A 57 -1.64 -0.36 -12.05
C LEU A 57 -1.19 -1.60 -12.82
N THR A 58 -1.21 -2.77 -12.19
CA THR A 58 -0.86 -4.05 -12.82
C THR A 58 -1.81 -5.14 -12.33
N PRO A 59 -1.81 -6.36 -12.90
CA PRO A 59 -2.62 -7.46 -12.36
C PRO A 59 -2.32 -7.78 -10.89
N PHE A 60 -1.12 -7.45 -10.43
CA PHE A 60 -0.62 -7.77 -9.09
C PHE A 60 -0.43 -6.54 -8.20
N CYS A 61 -0.74 -5.33 -8.67
CA CYS A 61 -0.71 -4.09 -7.89
C CYS A 61 -1.93 -3.23 -8.24
N MET A 62 -2.82 -3.06 -7.26
CA MET A 62 -4.09 -2.37 -7.44
C MET A 62 -4.01 -0.95 -6.86
N LYS A 63 -4.47 0.04 -7.63
CA LYS A 63 -4.54 1.45 -7.23
C LYS A 63 -5.85 2.11 -7.64
N GLU A 64 -6.11 3.25 -7.04
CA GLU A 64 -7.32 4.06 -7.26
C GLU A 64 -7.47 4.51 -8.72
N TYR A 65 -8.72 4.73 -9.13
CA TYR A 65 -9.03 5.55 -10.30
C TYR A 65 -8.55 6.98 -10.05
N ALA A 66 -7.75 7.53 -10.97
CA ALA A 66 -7.28 8.91 -10.89
C ALA A 66 -8.45 9.91 -10.98
N THR A 67 -9.41 9.60 -11.86
CA THR A 67 -10.67 10.32 -12.02
C THR A 67 -11.78 9.28 -12.05
N CYS A 68 -12.79 9.45 -11.20
CA CYS A 68 -13.98 8.59 -11.20
C CYS A 68 -15.00 9.14 -12.21
N ALA A 69 -15.47 8.29 -13.11
CA ALA A 69 -16.53 8.56 -14.07
C ALA A 69 -17.90 8.01 -13.64
N SER A 70 -17.95 7.20 -12.58
CA SER A 70 -19.19 6.63 -12.06
C SER A 70 -19.17 6.46 -10.53
N ASN A 71 -20.34 6.27 -9.91
CA ASN A 71 -20.48 6.07 -8.48
C ASN A 71 -19.75 4.80 -8.00
N GLU A 72 -19.73 3.75 -8.82
CA GLU A 72 -19.07 2.49 -8.49
C GLU A 72 -17.54 2.64 -8.46
N GLU A 73 -16.97 3.53 -9.27
CA GLU A 73 -15.55 3.89 -9.18
C GLU A 73 -15.26 4.69 -7.92
N VAL A 74 -16.18 5.55 -7.47
CA VAL A 74 -16.08 6.25 -6.18
C VAL A 74 -16.13 5.27 -5.02
N ILE A 75 -17.05 4.31 -5.05
CA ILE A 75 -17.16 3.25 -4.04
C ILE A 75 -15.90 2.39 -4.05
N PHE A 76 -15.40 1.98 -5.22
CA PHE A 76 -14.14 1.24 -5.35
C PHE A 76 -12.97 1.99 -4.69
N ASN A 77 -12.78 3.27 -5.02
CA ASN A 77 -11.73 4.08 -4.43
C ASN A 77 -11.89 4.19 -2.90
N THR A 78 -13.12 4.34 -2.42
CA THR A 78 -13.42 4.41 -0.98
C THR A 78 -13.06 3.11 -0.26
N LEU A 79 -13.42 1.96 -0.84
CA LEU A 79 -13.06 0.64 -0.31
C LEU A 79 -11.54 0.41 -0.33
N LEU A 80 -10.85 0.83 -1.40
CA LEU A 80 -9.41 0.71 -1.50
C LEU A 80 -8.70 1.55 -0.43
N ARG A 81 -9.15 2.79 -0.19
CA ARG A 81 -8.66 3.65 0.91
C ARG A 81 -8.91 3.01 2.26
N ALA A 82 -10.11 2.50 2.50
CA ALA A 82 -10.42 1.79 3.75
C ALA A 82 -9.50 0.58 3.97
N ALA A 83 -9.14 -0.15 2.91
CA ALA A 83 -8.19 -1.25 2.97
C ALA A 83 -6.73 -0.80 3.20
N ARG A 84 -6.39 0.47 2.88
CA ARG A 84 -5.08 1.07 3.21
C ARG A 84 -4.97 1.50 4.68
N ASN A 85 -6.07 1.89 5.34
CA ASN A 85 -6.04 2.37 6.72
C ASN A 85 -5.26 1.48 7.71
N PRO A 86 -5.38 0.13 7.70
CA PRO A 86 -4.59 -0.72 8.59
C PRO A 86 -3.08 -0.65 8.33
N ILE A 87 -2.68 -0.47 7.06
CA ILE A 87 -1.27 -0.32 6.66
C ILE A 87 -0.70 0.96 7.26
N GLU A 88 -1.44 2.06 7.13
CA GLU A 88 -1.06 3.37 7.67
C GLU A 88 -0.92 3.31 9.19
N CYS A 89 -1.91 2.72 9.87
CA CYS A 89 -1.88 2.52 11.32
C CYS A 89 -0.67 1.68 11.75
N ALA A 90 -0.34 0.59 11.05
CA ALA A 90 0.83 -0.22 11.35
C ALA A 90 2.14 0.57 11.27
N PHE A 91 2.33 1.36 10.21
CA PHE A 91 3.51 2.24 10.09
C PHE A 91 3.52 3.37 11.12
N GLY A 92 2.35 3.91 11.47
CA GLY A 92 2.21 4.90 12.54
C GLY A 92 2.66 4.34 13.89
N ARG A 93 2.19 3.13 14.24
CA ARG A 93 2.59 2.42 15.46
C ARG A 93 4.08 2.10 15.47
N LEU A 94 4.63 1.68 14.34
CA LEU A 94 6.07 1.43 14.18
C LEU A 94 6.89 2.69 14.50
N LYS A 95 6.53 3.83 13.90
CA LYS A 95 7.22 5.12 14.10
C LYS A 95 7.02 5.71 15.49
N ALA A 96 5.83 5.54 16.08
CA ALA A 96 5.54 5.95 17.45
C ALA A 96 6.37 5.15 18.46
N ARG A 97 6.53 3.84 18.23
CA ARG A 97 7.33 2.95 19.09
C ARG A 97 8.82 3.23 18.99
N TRP A 98 9.33 3.48 17.77
CA TRP A 98 10.76 3.63 17.53
C TRP A 98 11.10 5.03 17.01
N SER A 99 11.33 5.96 17.94
CA SER A 99 11.63 7.36 17.58
C SER A 99 12.88 7.56 16.71
N VAL A 100 13.77 6.56 16.65
CA VAL A 100 14.92 6.55 15.73
C VAL A 100 14.50 6.65 14.25
N LEU A 101 13.28 6.19 13.91
CA LEU A 101 12.73 6.25 12.56
C LEU A 101 12.18 7.61 12.17
N THR A 102 12.01 8.52 13.13
CA THR A 102 11.39 9.84 12.93
C THR A 102 12.33 11.00 13.25
N LYS A 103 13.55 10.70 13.69
CA LYS A 103 14.57 11.68 14.08
C LYS A 103 15.78 11.61 13.16
N LYS A 104 16.55 12.69 13.15
CA LYS A 104 17.90 12.67 12.58
C LYS A 104 18.75 11.69 13.40
N VAL A 105 19.50 10.86 12.70
CA VAL A 105 20.35 9.83 13.30
C VAL A 105 21.80 10.11 12.93
N ASP A 106 22.67 10.10 13.94
CA ASP A 106 24.12 10.22 13.74
C ASP A 106 24.72 8.82 13.59
N LEU A 107 24.37 8.18 12.47
CA LEU A 107 24.82 6.85 12.11
C LEU A 107 25.37 6.88 10.70
N LYS A 108 26.32 5.98 10.46
CA LYS A 108 26.77 5.65 9.10
C LYS A 108 25.58 5.24 8.24
N ILE A 109 25.51 5.72 7.01
CA ILE A 109 24.40 5.45 6.08
C ILE A 109 24.24 3.94 5.86
N GLU A 110 25.34 3.21 5.86
CA GLU A 110 25.39 1.76 5.69
C GLU A 110 24.72 1.00 6.85
N SER A 111 24.63 1.62 8.03
CA SER A 111 24.00 1.04 9.21
C SER A 111 22.48 1.27 9.24
N ILE A 112 21.96 2.22 8.48
CA ILE A 112 20.54 2.61 8.51
C ILE A 112 19.61 1.45 8.17
N PRO A 113 19.83 0.66 7.10
CA PRO A 113 18.96 -0.46 6.77
C PRO A 113 18.87 -1.50 7.90
N VAL A 114 19.99 -1.75 8.60
CA VAL A 114 20.03 -2.69 9.72
C VAL A 114 19.18 -2.20 10.88
N VAL A 115 19.26 -0.90 11.20
CA VAL A 115 18.43 -0.29 12.26
C VAL A 115 16.95 -0.35 11.89
N VAL A 116 16.58 0.03 10.65
CA VAL A 116 15.19 -0.02 10.19
C VAL A 116 14.65 -1.45 10.26
N TYR A 117 15.42 -2.42 9.76
CA TYR A 117 15.02 -3.83 9.80
C TYR A 117 14.85 -4.33 11.24
N ALA A 118 15.77 -3.99 12.15
CA ALA A 118 15.66 -4.33 13.57
C ALA A 118 14.39 -3.74 14.20
N CYS A 119 14.05 -2.48 13.90
CA CYS A 119 12.80 -1.87 14.33
C CYS A 119 11.57 -2.64 13.84
N CYS A 120 11.54 -3.10 12.58
CA CYS A 120 10.45 -3.93 12.06
C CYS A 120 10.32 -5.27 12.81
N VAL A 121 11.45 -5.94 13.08
CA VAL A 121 11.47 -7.23 13.82
C VAL A 121 10.94 -7.05 15.23
N LEU A 122 11.50 -6.08 15.97
CA LEU A 122 11.10 -5.80 17.34
C LEU A 122 9.66 -5.30 17.42
N HIS A 123 9.21 -4.51 16.45
CA HIS A 123 7.82 -4.09 16.36
C HIS A 123 6.87 -5.28 16.25
N ASN A 124 7.11 -6.19 15.32
CA ASN A 124 6.26 -7.36 15.15
C ASN A 124 6.23 -8.23 16.42
N TYR A 125 7.36 -8.39 17.09
CA TYR A 125 7.41 -9.05 18.39
C TYR A 125 6.52 -8.34 19.42
N CYS A 126 6.60 -7.01 19.52
CA CYS A 126 5.75 -6.22 20.40
C CYS A 126 4.26 -6.34 20.07
N GLU A 127 3.87 -6.33 18.79
CA GLU A 127 2.47 -6.46 18.37
C GLU A 127 1.90 -7.85 18.73
N ILE A 128 2.65 -8.92 18.51
CA ILE A 128 2.26 -10.29 18.90
C ILE A 128 2.02 -10.38 20.42
N ASN A 129 2.87 -9.71 21.20
CA ASN A 129 2.76 -9.68 22.65
C ASN A 129 1.82 -8.58 23.19
N LYS A 130 1.09 -7.88 22.30
CA LYS A 130 0.16 -6.79 22.66
C LYS A 130 0.80 -5.71 23.54
N SER A 131 2.08 -5.43 23.30
CA SER A 131 2.84 -4.44 24.03
C SER A 131 2.28 -3.04 23.77
N TYR A 132 2.16 -2.26 24.85
CA TYR A 132 1.66 -0.88 24.83
C TYR A 132 2.36 0.00 23.78
N VAL A 133 1.60 0.90 23.17
CA VAL A 133 2.08 1.98 22.30
C VAL A 133 1.52 3.27 22.85
N ASP A 134 2.36 4.30 22.93
CA ASP A 134 1.95 5.65 23.30
C ASP A 134 0.92 6.18 22.27
N GLU A 135 -0.31 6.41 22.74
CA GLU A 135 -1.44 6.82 21.91
C GLU A 135 -1.31 8.25 21.39
N ASP A 136 -0.67 9.14 22.17
CA ASP A 136 -0.43 10.52 21.76
C ASP A 136 0.61 10.58 20.65
N LEU A 137 1.70 9.80 20.79
CA LEU A 137 2.69 9.67 19.73
C LEU A 137 2.09 9.03 18.47
N LEU A 138 1.23 8.01 18.62
CA LEU A 138 0.53 7.41 17.49
C LEU A 138 -0.36 8.45 16.79
N LYS A 139 -1.15 9.21 17.54
CA LYS A 139 -2.00 10.28 17.00
C LYS A 139 -1.16 11.31 16.23
N CYS A 140 -0.04 11.76 16.79
CA CYS A 140 0.87 12.65 16.09
C CYS A 140 1.39 12.04 14.77
N GLN A 141 1.73 10.74 14.74
CA GLN A 141 2.14 10.07 13.50
C GLN A 141 1.02 10.00 12.46
N MET A 142 -0.22 9.74 12.90
CA MET A 142 -1.39 9.70 12.01
C MET A 142 -1.71 11.08 11.42
N ASP A 143 -1.61 12.14 12.23
CA ASP A 143 -1.84 13.50 11.76
C ASP A 143 -0.75 13.96 10.78
N LEU A 144 0.50 13.57 11.00
CA LEU A 144 1.60 13.82 10.06
C LEU A 144 1.39 13.09 8.73
N TYR A 145 0.94 11.84 8.77
CA TYR A 145 0.64 11.08 7.55
C TYR A 145 -0.44 11.77 6.72
N LYS A 146 -1.57 12.13 7.33
CA LYS A 146 -2.67 12.83 6.64
C LYS A 146 -2.21 14.12 5.97
N LYS A 147 -1.41 14.94 6.68
CA LYS A 147 -0.82 16.16 6.12
C LYS A 147 0.06 15.87 4.90
N ASN A 148 0.85 14.80 4.94
CA ASN A 148 1.70 14.41 3.82
C ASN A 148 0.89 13.88 2.63
N GLU A 149 -0.18 13.13 2.85
CA GLU A 149 -1.07 12.65 1.78
C GLU A 149 -1.77 13.84 1.08
N ASP A 150 -2.18 14.85 1.84
CA ASP A 150 -2.75 16.08 1.28
C ASP A 150 -1.74 16.90 0.47
N GLN A 151 -0.49 16.96 0.90
CA GLN A 151 0.58 17.72 0.22
C GLN A 151 1.16 17.00 -0.99
N ASN A 152 1.25 15.67 -0.97
CA ASN A 152 1.89 14.85 -2.00
C ASN A 152 0.89 14.13 -2.91
N ARG A 153 -0.39 14.52 -2.86
CA ARG A 153 -1.42 13.95 -3.72
C ARG A 153 -0.96 14.12 -5.19
N HIS A 154 -0.67 13.00 -5.86
CA HIS A 154 -0.40 12.90 -7.30
C HIS A 154 1.04 13.08 -7.82
N LEU A 155 2.09 12.92 -7.01
CA LEU A 155 3.47 12.81 -7.56
C LEU A 155 3.71 11.42 -8.16
N VAL A 156 3.28 11.23 -9.40
CA VAL A 156 3.58 10.02 -10.20
C VAL A 156 4.97 10.11 -10.83
N ASP A 157 5.69 8.99 -10.83
CA ASP A 157 6.93 8.86 -11.58
C ASP A 157 6.59 8.48 -13.04
N PRO A 158 6.92 9.31 -14.04
CA PRO A 158 6.54 9.06 -15.44
C PRO A 158 7.06 7.73 -16.01
N VAL A 159 8.14 7.19 -15.44
CA VAL A 159 8.80 5.98 -15.92
C VAL A 159 8.27 4.74 -15.18
N TYR A 160 8.08 4.84 -13.87
CA TYR A 160 7.76 3.67 -13.03
C TYR A 160 6.28 3.54 -12.65
N SER A 161 5.47 4.59 -12.80
CA SER A 161 4.05 4.60 -12.45
C SER A 161 3.12 4.23 -13.61
N GLY A 162 3.67 3.72 -14.72
CA GLY A 162 2.91 3.36 -15.92
C GLY A 162 1.96 2.19 -15.72
N ASP A 163 0.70 2.38 -16.14
CA ASP A 163 -0.35 1.38 -15.99
C ASP A 163 -0.28 0.31 -17.09
N ARG A 164 -0.57 -0.95 -16.71
CA ARG A 164 -0.73 -2.08 -17.63
C ARG A 164 -2.23 -2.33 -17.87
N SER A 165 -2.58 -2.61 -19.13
CA SER A 165 -3.96 -2.87 -19.55
C SER A 165 -4.63 -3.98 -18.72
N GLU A 166 -3.91 -5.07 -18.46
CA GLU A 166 -4.37 -6.21 -17.67
C GLU A 166 -4.78 -5.80 -16.24
N GLY A 167 -4.06 -4.86 -15.60
CA GLY A 167 -4.44 -4.33 -14.28
C GLY A 167 -5.75 -3.54 -14.33
N GLY A 168 -5.99 -2.83 -15.43
CA GLY A 168 -7.27 -2.17 -15.71
C GLY A 168 -8.44 -3.14 -15.79
N VAL A 169 -8.22 -4.33 -16.38
CA VAL A 169 -9.25 -5.37 -16.47
C VAL A 169 -9.60 -5.93 -15.10
N VAL A 170 -8.59 -6.23 -14.26
CA VAL A 170 -8.81 -6.67 -12.88
C VAL A 170 -9.60 -5.63 -12.10
N ARG A 171 -9.19 -4.36 -12.16
CA ARG A 171 -9.87 -3.26 -11.46
C ARG A 171 -11.33 -3.13 -11.90
N LYS A 172 -11.58 -3.13 -13.21
CA LYS A 172 -12.93 -3.05 -13.78
C LYS A 172 -13.79 -4.24 -13.38
N THR A 173 -13.23 -5.44 -13.30
CA THR A 173 -13.95 -6.65 -12.83
C THR A 173 -14.40 -6.48 -11.38
N ILE A 174 -13.55 -5.94 -10.51
CA ILE A 174 -13.92 -5.64 -9.11
C ILE A 174 -15.00 -4.55 -9.06
N THR A 175 -14.86 -3.48 -9.85
CA THR A 175 -15.86 -2.39 -9.90
C THR A 175 -17.21 -2.88 -10.42
N ASN A 176 -17.24 -3.79 -11.39
CA ASN A 176 -18.48 -4.42 -11.84
C ASN A 176 -19.10 -5.29 -10.74
N TYR A 177 -18.28 -6.08 -10.02
CA TYR A 177 -18.78 -6.84 -8.88
C TYR A 177 -19.42 -5.93 -7.82
N ILE A 178 -18.80 -4.77 -7.55
CA ILE A 178 -19.34 -3.74 -6.66
C ILE A 178 -20.71 -3.27 -7.15
N ARG A 179 -20.86 -2.95 -8.44
CA ARG A 179 -22.14 -2.54 -9.04
C ARG A 179 -23.25 -3.56 -8.79
N ASP A 180 -22.92 -4.84 -8.98
CA ASP A 180 -23.92 -5.90 -9.01
C ASP A 180 -24.27 -6.44 -7.61
N ASN A 181 -23.49 -6.13 -6.57
CA ASN A 181 -23.60 -6.77 -5.25
C ASN A 181 -23.63 -5.81 -4.06
N LEU A 182 -23.32 -4.51 -4.22
CA LEU A 182 -23.43 -3.57 -3.11
C LEU A 182 -24.83 -2.92 -3.08
N PRO A 183 -25.54 -2.98 -1.93
CA PRO A 183 -26.87 -2.41 -1.80
C PRO A 183 -26.85 -0.88 -1.83
N ASP A 184 -27.91 -0.28 -2.38
CA ASP A 184 -28.05 1.16 -2.66
C ASP A 184 -27.77 2.10 -1.46
N HIS A 185 -27.83 1.59 -0.22
CA HIS A 185 -27.61 2.39 0.98
C HIS A 185 -26.13 2.69 1.30
N LEU A 186 -25.18 2.13 0.54
CA LEU A 186 -23.76 2.49 0.61
C LEU A 186 -23.34 3.49 -0.49
N VAL A 187 -24.30 3.95 -1.30
CA VAL A 187 -24.14 5.05 -2.25
C VAL A 187 -24.38 6.35 -1.48
N LEU A 188 -23.29 6.99 -1.03
CA LEU A 188 -23.31 8.35 -0.47
C LEU A 188 -23.40 9.40 -1.59
#